data_AF-A0A3A0BP87-F1
#
_entry.id   AF-A0A3A0BP87-F1
#
_cell.length_a   1.000
_cell.length_b   1.000
_cell.length_c   1.000
_cell.angle_alpha   90.00
_cell.angle_beta   90.00
_cell.angle_gamma   90.00
#
_symmetry.space_group_name_H-M   'P 1'
#
loop_
_entity.id
_entity.type
_entity.pdbx_description
1 polymer ?
#
loop_
_entity_poly.entity_id
_entity_poly.type
_entity_poly.pdbx_seq_one_letter_code
_entity_poly.pdbx_strand_id
1 'polypeptide(L)'
;MPQQPSRRTFLKCLCIRATLPSFRWSAPAPTILKTVSVSATFGAGLMMPDEDRYVSIAELKRLGSFPDQFQLEGSFEERWARIGNSVPPLLMRAIALHIKNEILDRVHTCAARKAAA
;
A
#
# COMPACT_ATOMS: atom_id res chain seq x y z
N MET A 1 21.50 -0.44 -3.08
CA MET A 1 21.48 -1.32 -1.89
C MET A 1 20.37 -0.83 -0.96
N PRO A 2 19.41 -1.67 -0.56
CA PRO A 2 18.45 -1.26 0.46
C PRO A 2 19.22 -1.15 1.78
N GLN A 3 19.23 0.04 2.37
CA GLN A 3 19.92 0.33 3.62
C GLN A 3 19.21 -0.43 4.75
N GLN A 4 19.65 -1.66 5.03
CA GLN A 4 19.20 -2.43 6.20
C GLN A 4 19.99 -1.95 7.43
N PRO A 5 19.34 -1.66 8.57
CA PRO A 5 20.05 -1.33 9.80
C PRO A 5 20.84 -2.56 10.31
N SER A 6 22.07 -2.32 10.73
CA SER A 6 23.09 -3.33 11.06
C SER A 6 22.70 -4.30 12.20
N ARG A 7 23.33 -5.49 12.19
CA ARG A 7 23.10 -6.69 13.04
C ARG A 7 23.09 -6.50 14.57
N ARG A 8 23.32 -5.31 15.13
CA ARG A 8 23.24 -5.06 16.58
C ARG A 8 21.80 -4.96 17.13
N THR A 9 20.79 -4.92 16.27
CA THR A 9 19.36 -4.87 16.65
C THR A 9 18.75 -6.27 16.93
N PHE A 10 19.55 -7.33 16.94
CA PHE A 10 19.06 -8.72 17.06
C PHE A 10 18.42 -9.06 18.42
N LEU A 11 18.93 -8.51 19.54
CA LEU A 11 18.37 -8.81 20.87
C LEU A 11 17.13 -7.99 21.25
N LYS A 12 16.80 -6.94 20.49
CA LYS A 12 15.55 -6.16 20.67
C LYS A 12 14.35 -6.75 19.91
N CYS A 13 14.57 -7.76 19.05
CA CYS A 13 13.57 -8.23 18.09
C CYS A 13 12.44 -9.07 18.72
N LEU A 14 12.70 -9.80 19.81
CA LEU A 14 11.70 -10.72 20.39
C LEU A 14 10.51 -9.97 21.01
N CYS A 15 10.74 -8.81 21.67
CA CYS A 15 9.66 -7.97 22.19
C CYS A 15 8.91 -7.19 21.10
N ILE A 16 9.57 -6.85 19.98
CA ILE A 16 8.98 -6.06 18.90
C ILE A 16 7.99 -6.89 18.06
N ARG A 17 8.22 -8.20 17.89
CA ARG A 17 7.30 -9.12 17.20
C ARG A 17 5.94 -9.27 17.90
N ALA A 18 5.84 -9.01 19.20
CA ALA A 18 4.60 -9.16 19.96
C ALA A 18 3.60 -8.00 19.73
N THR A 19 4.07 -6.85 19.24
CA THR A 19 3.28 -5.60 19.19
C THR A 19 2.97 -5.11 17.78
N LEU A 20 3.65 -5.63 16.74
CA LEU A 20 3.44 -5.26 15.34
C LEU A 20 2.54 -6.27 14.61
N PRO A 21 1.60 -5.82 13.75
CA PRO A 21 0.89 -6.73 12.87
C PRO A 21 1.89 -7.35 11.89
N SER A 22 2.10 -8.66 12.01
CA SER A 22 2.88 -9.42 11.05
C SER A 22 2.02 -9.73 9.82
N PHE A 23 2.58 -9.49 8.64
CA PHE A 23 2.00 -9.96 7.40
C PHE A 23 1.98 -11.50 7.41
N ARG A 24 0.87 -12.13 7.00
CA ARG A 24 0.76 -13.59 6.88
C ARG A 24 0.58 -13.95 5.41
N TRP A 25 1.29 -14.97 4.92
CA TRP A 25 1.18 -15.40 3.52
C TRP A 25 -0.21 -15.87 3.11
N SER A 26 -0.92 -16.52 4.03
CA SER A 26 -2.25 -17.09 3.80
C SER A 26 -3.40 -16.14 4.09
N ALA A 27 -3.12 -14.88 4.45
CA ALA A 27 -4.14 -13.91 4.86
C ALA A 27 -3.97 -12.59 4.08
N PRO A 28 -5.03 -11.77 3.95
CA PRO A 28 -4.86 -10.44 3.38
C PRO A 28 -3.89 -9.61 4.21
N ALA A 29 -3.12 -8.75 3.54
CA ALA A 29 -2.24 -7.82 4.22
C ALA A 29 -3.05 -6.89 5.14
N PRO A 30 -2.54 -6.55 6.34
CA PRO A 30 -3.13 -5.50 7.14
C PRO A 30 -2.98 -4.14 6.44
N THR A 31 -3.77 -3.16 6.87
CA THR A 31 -3.75 -1.81 6.30
C THR A 31 -2.35 -1.20 6.35
N ILE A 32 -1.89 -0.71 5.20
CA ILE A 32 -0.61 0.00 5.08
C ILE A 32 -0.77 1.37 5.75
N LEU A 33 -0.11 1.56 6.89
CA LEU A 33 -0.12 2.83 7.61
C LEU A 33 0.86 3.82 6.97
N LYS A 34 0.57 5.12 7.09
CA LYS A 34 1.46 6.21 6.63
C LYS A 34 2.83 6.17 7.32
N THR A 35 2.84 5.95 8.63
CA THR A 35 4.03 6.09 9.46
C THR A 35 4.63 4.72 9.77
N VAL A 36 5.93 4.58 9.55
CA VAL A 36 6.71 3.46 10.10
C VAL A 36 7.39 3.93 11.37
N SER A 37 6.88 3.50 12.52
CA SER A 37 7.48 3.76 13.83
C SER A 37 8.18 2.49 14.32
N VAL A 38 9.49 2.60 14.51
CA VAL A 38 10.34 1.61 15.20
C VAL A 38 10.31 1.79 16.74
N SER A 39 9.40 2.61 17.27
CA SER A 39 9.34 2.88 18.71
C SER A 39 8.71 1.71 19.48
N ALA A 40 9.37 1.31 20.57
CA ALA A 40 9.08 0.09 21.34
C ALA A 40 7.70 0.06 22.02
N THR A 41 7.00 1.20 22.11
CA THR A 41 5.70 1.31 22.80
C THR A 41 4.52 1.13 21.84
N PHE A 42 4.64 1.63 20.60
CA PHE A 42 3.63 1.49 19.55
C PHE A 42 4.35 1.33 18.22
N GLY A 43 4.61 0.07 17.87
CA GLY A 43 5.13 -0.25 16.56
C GLY A 43 4.04 0.01 15.51
N ALA A 44 4.32 0.86 14.55
CA ALA A 44 3.51 1.01 13.34
C ALA A 44 4.39 0.57 12.17
N GLY A 45 4.03 -0.49 11.47
CA GLY A 45 4.82 -1.00 10.36
C GLY A 45 4.42 -2.42 9.99
N LEU A 46 4.76 -2.83 8.78
CA LEU A 46 4.56 -4.19 8.30
C LEU A 46 5.88 -4.94 8.39
N MET A 47 5.90 -6.01 9.17
CA MET A 47 7.03 -6.94 9.26
C MET A 47 6.79 -8.14 8.36
N MET A 48 7.87 -8.68 7.82
CA MET A 48 7.83 -9.92 7.06
C MET A 48 7.64 -11.13 8.00
N PRO A 49 6.82 -12.12 7.62
CA PRO A 49 6.53 -13.27 8.47
C PRO A 49 7.76 -14.13 8.77
N ASP A 50 8.59 -14.38 7.76
CA ASP A 50 9.71 -15.32 7.86
C ASP A 50 11.04 -14.64 8.19
N GLU A 51 11.12 -13.32 8.06
CA GLU A 51 12.35 -12.56 8.21
C GLU A 51 12.17 -11.40 9.18
N ASP A 52 13.18 -11.14 10.02
CA ASP A 52 13.19 -10.02 10.97
C ASP A 52 13.52 -8.69 10.27
N ARG A 53 12.71 -8.33 9.28
CA ARG A 53 12.79 -7.07 8.54
C ARG A 53 11.42 -6.47 8.27
N TYR A 54 11.42 -5.16 8.06
CA TYR A 54 10.27 -4.47 7.48
C TYR A 54 10.14 -4.79 5.99
N VAL A 55 8.90 -4.73 5.50
CA VAL A 55 8.59 -4.86 4.07
C VAL A 55 9.35 -3.80 3.26
N SER A 56 9.93 -4.19 2.14
CA SER A 56 10.61 -3.25 1.23
C SER A 56 9.60 -2.40 0.46
N ILE A 57 10.04 -1.25 -0.08
CA ILE A 57 9.16 -0.39 -0.91
C ILE A 57 8.64 -1.13 -2.14
N ALA A 58 9.42 -2.04 -2.72
CA ALA A 58 8.98 -2.83 -3.88
C ALA A 58 7.85 -3.80 -3.53
N GLU A 59 7.96 -4.49 -2.39
CA GLU A 59 6.90 -5.36 -1.89
C GLU A 59 5.65 -4.55 -1.49
N LEU A 60 5.85 -3.40 -0.84
CA LEU A 60 4.77 -2.51 -0.43
C LEU A 60 3.99 -1.96 -1.62
N LYS A 61 4.67 -1.63 -2.71
CA LYS A 61 4.04 -1.26 -3.98
C LYS A 61 3.12 -2.36 -4.50
N ARG A 62 3.57 -3.61 -4.49
CA ARG A 62 2.76 -4.76 -4.94
C ARG A 62 1.52 -4.96 -4.05
N LEU A 63 1.68 -4.83 -2.73
CA LEU A 63 0.54 -4.84 -1.80
C LEU A 63 -0.45 -3.71 -2.11
N GLY A 64 0.04 -2.51 -2.41
CA GLY A 64 -0.75 -1.36 -2.84
C GLY A 64 -1.24 -1.41 -4.29
N SER A 65 -1.07 -2.53 -5.01
CA SER A 65 -1.44 -2.67 -6.44
C SER A 65 -0.78 -1.66 -7.38
N PHE A 66 0.40 -1.13 -7.02
CA PHE A 66 1.19 -0.26 -7.87
C PHE A 66 2.00 -1.09 -8.87
N PRO A 67 2.12 -0.64 -10.14
CA PRO A 67 2.96 -1.32 -11.10
C PRO A 67 4.43 -1.23 -10.67
N ASP A 68 5.20 -2.29 -10.95
CA ASP A 68 6.62 -2.38 -10.57
C ASP A 68 7.46 -1.23 -11.16
N GLN A 69 7.06 -0.68 -12.31
CA GLN A 69 7.70 0.46 -12.97
C GLN A 69 7.39 1.84 -12.34
N PHE A 70 6.39 1.93 -11.46
CA PHE A 70 6.00 3.21 -10.85
C PHE A 70 7.11 3.79 -9.96
N GLN A 71 7.57 5.00 -10.26
CA GLN A 71 8.65 5.62 -9.50
C GLN A 71 8.07 6.43 -8.35
N LEU A 72 8.50 6.11 -7.13
CA LEU A 72 8.21 6.88 -5.92
C LEU A 72 9.45 7.69 -5.57
N GLU A 73 9.28 8.99 -5.45
CA GLU A 73 10.36 9.93 -5.10
C GLU A 73 10.42 10.19 -3.59
N GLY A 74 11.59 10.65 -3.13
CA GLY A 74 11.85 10.99 -1.74
C GLY A 74 12.58 9.90 -0.95
N SER A 75 12.71 10.15 0.34
CA SER A 75 13.31 9.25 1.32
C SER A 75 12.49 7.96 1.50
N PHE A 76 13.03 6.98 2.24
CA PHE A 76 12.30 5.74 2.51
C PHE A 76 10.95 5.99 3.20
N GLU A 77 10.94 6.85 4.22
CA GLU A 77 9.73 7.17 4.99
C GLU A 77 8.71 7.95 4.15
N GLU A 78 9.16 8.88 3.32
CA GLU A 78 8.28 9.63 2.41
C GLU A 78 7.63 8.71 1.37
N ARG A 79 8.40 7.78 0.79
CA ARG A 79 7.88 6.80 -0.17
C ARG A 79 6.87 5.86 0.48
N TRP A 80 7.14 5.43 1.71
CA TRP A 80 6.17 4.64 2.49
C TRP A 80 4.88 5.44 2.75
N ALA A 81 5.01 6.67 3.24
CA ALA A 81 3.88 7.54 3.54
C ALA A 81 3.03 7.85 2.30
N ARG A 82 3.66 8.00 1.13
CA ARG A 82 2.96 8.17 -0.16
C ARG A 82 2.11 6.96 -0.48
N ILE A 83 2.63 5.74 -0.33
CA ILE A 83 1.86 4.52 -0.56
C ILE A 83 0.73 4.42 0.48
N GLY A 84 1.01 4.59 1.77
CA GLY A 84 0.00 4.46 2.83
C GLY A 84 -1.15 5.47 2.74
N ASN A 85 -0.90 6.68 2.23
CA ASN A 85 -1.93 7.70 2.02
C ASN A 85 -2.64 7.59 0.66
N SER A 86 -2.10 6.81 -0.28
CA SER A 86 -2.64 6.71 -1.63
C SER A 86 -3.78 5.69 -1.73
N VAL A 87 -4.61 5.86 -2.75
CA VAL A 87 -5.63 4.86 -3.12
C VAL A 87 -5.00 3.82 -4.05
N PRO A 88 -5.16 2.51 -3.79
CA PRO A 88 -4.66 1.46 -4.68
C PRO A 88 -5.18 1.61 -6.12
N PRO A 89 -4.32 1.54 -7.15
CA PRO A 89 -4.73 1.74 -8.54
C PRO A 89 -5.83 0.78 -9.03
N LEU A 90 -5.79 -0.49 -8.60
CA LEU A 90 -6.83 -1.46 -8.96
C LEU A 90 -8.20 -1.12 -8.34
N LEU A 91 -8.22 -0.60 -7.11
CA LEU A 91 -9.45 -0.13 -6.47
C LEU A 91 -10.01 1.06 -7.25
N MET A 92 -9.16 2.05 -7.57
CA MET A 92 -9.59 3.22 -8.34
C MET A 92 -10.09 2.84 -9.74
N ARG A 93 -9.46 1.86 -10.39
CA ARG A 93 -9.91 1.34 -11.69
C ARG A 93 -11.33 0.77 -11.64
N ALA A 94 -11.67 0.01 -10.59
CA ALA A 94 -13.00 -0.54 -10.42
C ALA A 94 -14.06 0.56 -10.25
N ILE A 95 -13.76 1.57 -9.43
CA ILE A 95 -14.63 2.74 -9.22
C ILE A 95 -14.81 3.52 -10.53
N ALA A 96 -13.72 3.81 -11.25
CA ALA A 96 -13.76 4.54 -12.51
C ALA A 96 -14.57 3.81 -13.59
N LEU A 97 -14.44 2.49 -13.69
CA LEU A 97 -15.23 1.69 -14.63
C LEU A 97 -16.73 1.74 -14.31
N HIS A 98 -17.09 1.66 -13.03
CA HIS A 98 -18.48 1.78 -12.60
C HIS A 98 -19.07 3.15 -12.96
N ILE A 99 -18.35 4.23 -12.66
CA ILE A 99 -18.76 5.61 -13.01
C ILE A 99 -18.93 5.76 -14.53
N LYS A 100 -17.99 5.23 -15.32
CA LYS A 100 -18.08 5.27 -16.78
C LYS A 100 -19.38 4.63 -17.28
N ASN A 101 -19.64 3.39 -16.87
CA ASN A 101 -20.76 2.61 -17.39
C ASN A 101 -22.12 3.16 -16.91
N GLU A 102 -22.20 3.58 -15.64
CA GLU A 102 -23.48 3.93 -15.02
C GLU A 102 -23.84 5.41 -15.18
N ILE A 103 -22.84 6.29 -15.30
CA ILE A 103 -23.08 7.73 -15.36
C ILE A 103 -22.74 8.24 -16.75
N LEU A 104 -21.49 8.10 -17.19
CA LEU A 104 -21.02 8.76 -18.40
C LEU A 104 -21.70 8.19 -19.66
N ASP A 105 -21.69 6.87 -19.83
CA ASP A 105 -22.26 6.22 -21.02
C ASP A 105 -23.79 6.42 -21.09
N ARG A 106 -24.47 6.52 -19.94
CA ARG A 106 -25.92 6.80 -19.88
C ARG A 106 -26.26 8.24 -20.25
N VAL A 107 -25.44 9.20 -19.84
CA VAL A 107 -25.62 10.61 -20.23
C VAL A 107 -25.43 10.77 -21.74
N HIS A 108 -24.40 10.15 -22.32
CA HIS A 108 -24.13 10.23 -23.75
C HIS A 108 -25.23 9.59 -24.60
N THR A 109 -25.78 8.45 -24.19
CA THR A 109 -26.90 7.80 -24.90
C THR A 109 -28.22 8.57 -24.77
N CYS A 110 -28.48 9.22 -23.63
CA CYS A 110 -29.65 10.08 -23.44
C CYS A 110 -29.57 11.38 -24.28
N ALA A 111 -28.40 12.01 -24.31
CA ALA A 111 -28.15 13.19 -25.14
C ALA A 111 -28.28 12.87 -26.65
N ALA A 112 -27.72 11.75 -27.10
CA ALA A 112 -27.85 11.30 -28.48
C ALA A 112 -29.31 11.00 -28.88
N ARG A 113 -30.13 10.44 -27.97
CA ARG A 113 -31.56 10.24 -28.19
C ARG A 113 -32.34 11.55 -28.32
N LYS A 114 -31.99 12.59 -27.55
CA LYS A 114 -32.61 13.92 -27.67
C LYS A 114 -32.28 14.63 -28.98
N ALA A 115 -31.11 14.40 -29.57
CA ALA A 115 -30.72 15.02 -30.83
C ALA A 115 -31.33 14.34 -32.07
N ALA A 116 -31.86 13.12 -31.92
CA ALA A 116 -32.46 12.34 -32.99
C ALA A 116 -34.01 12.40 -33.01
N ALA A 117 -34.61 13.17 -32.11
CA ALA A 117 -36.06 13.45 -32.01
C ALA A 117 -36.32 14.91 -32.38
#